data_AF-A0A7C5DF75-F1
#
_entry.id   AF-A0A7C5DF75-F1
#
_cell.length_a   1.000
_cell.length_b   1.000
_cell.length_c   1.000
_cell.angle_alpha   90.00
_cell.angle_beta   90.00
_cell.angle_gamma   90.00
#
_symmetry.space_group_name_H-M   'P 1'
#
loop_
_entity.id
_entity.type
_entity.pdbx_description
1 polymer ?
#
loop_
_entity_poly.entity_id
_entity_poly.type
_entity_poly.pdbx_seq_one_letter_code
_entity_poly.pdbx_strand_id
1 'polypeptide(L)'
;GLKPEEVISLYPDELSGGMQKRAAIARTIILRPDIILYDEPTSGLDPIASDLISRLIVKLQRDLGTTSIVISHDIKESFKIADQMIMLYEGEVLADAEPDFFKKTDNPLIRRFVDGISELALEEEN
;
A
#
# COMPACT_ATOMS: atom_id res chain seq x y z
N GLY A 1 -21.53 0.93 -3.30
CA GLY A 1 -20.94 1.44 -4.55
C GLY A 1 -21.85 1.10 -5.71
N LEU A 2 -21.60 1.68 -6.89
CA LEU A 2 -22.33 1.38 -8.13
C LEU A 2 -22.15 -0.08 -8.55
N LYS A 3 -23.15 -0.63 -9.26
CA LYS A 3 -23.12 -1.98 -9.82
C LYS A 3 -22.15 -2.04 -11.01
N PRO A 4 -21.54 -3.21 -11.32
CA PRO A 4 -20.64 -3.34 -12.47
C PRO A 4 -21.25 -2.87 -13.79
N GLU A 5 -22.54 -3.13 -13.99
CA GLU A 5 -23.31 -2.71 -15.18
C GLU A 5 -23.39 -1.20 -15.33
N GLU A 6 -23.39 -0.45 -14.22
CA GLU A 6 -23.42 1.00 -14.23
C GLU A 6 -22.02 1.59 -14.45
N VAL A 7 -20.97 0.87 -14.02
CA VAL A 7 -19.58 1.33 -14.11
C VAL A 7 -18.99 1.12 -15.52
N ILE A 8 -19.44 0.09 -16.25
CA ILE A 8 -18.86 -0.27 -17.55
C ILE A 8 -19.03 0.81 -18.63
N SER A 9 -20.03 1.67 -18.48
CA SER A 9 -20.32 2.77 -19.42
C SER A 9 -19.66 4.10 -19.04
N LEU A 10 -18.99 4.18 -17.89
CA LEU A 10 -18.38 5.41 -17.38
C LEU A 10 -16.96 5.60 -17.93
N TYR A 11 -16.62 6.84 -18.24
CA TYR A 11 -15.25 7.26 -18.54
C TYR A 11 -14.41 7.42 -17.27
N PRO A 12 -13.06 7.37 -17.36
CA PRO A 12 -12.19 7.44 -16.19
C PRO A 12 -12.47 8.64 -15.26
N ASP A 13 -12.76 9.80 -15.81
CA ASP A 13 -13.07 11.05 -15.09
C ASP A 13 -14.44 11.05 -14.39
N GLU A 14 -15.32 10.11 -14.74
CA GLU A 14 -16.62 9.90 -14.08
C GLU A 14 -16.53 8.93 -12.88
N LEU A 15 -15.36 8.31 -12.67
CA LEU A 15 -15.10 7.37 -11.58
C LEU A 15 -14.49 8.09 -10.37
N SER A 16 -14.92 7.74 -9.16
CA SER A 16 -14.20 8.17 -7.95
C SER A 16 -12.79 7.58 -7.92
N GLY A 17 -11.85 8.21 -7.18
CA GLY A 17 -10.47 7.71 -7.07
C GLY A 17 -10.39 6.23 -6.68
N GLY A 18 -11.19 5.79 -5.71
CA GLY A 18 -11.26 4.38 -5.33
C GLY A 18 -11.85 3.47 -6.43
N MET A 19 -12.76 3.97 -7.25
CA MET A 19 -13.27 3.23 -8.43
C MET A 19 -12.20 3.11 -9.51
N GLN A 20 -11.46 4.18 -9.80
CA GLN A 20 -10.33 4.15 -10.74
C GLN A 20 -9.26 3.14 -10.30
N LYS A 21 -8.89 3.12 -9.00
CA LYS A 21 -7.94 2.14 -8.46
C LYS A 21 -8.46 0.71 -8.60
N ARG A 22 -9.74 0.45 -8.32
CA ARG A 22 -10.36 -0.89 -8.54
C ARG A 22 -10.35 -1.30 -10.01
N ALA A 23 -10.66 -0.37 -10.93
CA ALA A 23 -10.61 -0.64 -12.36
C ALA A 23 -9.16 -0.95 -12.83
N ALA A 24 -8.17 -0.23 -12.30
CA ALA A 24 -6.77 -0.50 -12.57
C ALA A 24 -6.34 -1.89 -12.07
N ILE A 25 -6.75 -2.28 -10.86
CA ILE A 25 -6.51 -3.63 -10.33
C ILE A 25 -7.20 -4.69 -11.22
N ALA A 26 -8.46 -4.48 -11.60
CA ALA A 26 -9.19 -5.37 -12.48
C ALA A 26 -8.47 -5.60 -13.84
N ARG A 27 -7.93 -4.52 -14.42
CA ARG A 27 -7.13 -4.57 -15.65
C ARG A 27 -5.86 -5.42 -15.49
N THR A 28 -5.26 -5.44 -14.31
CA THR A 28 -4.05 -6.24 -14.05
C THR A 28 -4.38 -7.71 -13.85
N ILE A 29 -5.38 -8.03 -13.02
CA ILE A 29 -5.69 -9.42 -12.64
C ILE A 29 -6.28 -10.26 -13.76
N ILE A 30 -6.89 -9.63 -14.78
CA ILE A 30 -7.49 -10.36 -15.91
C ILE A 30 -6.47 -11.21 -16.69
N LEU A 31 -5.19 -10.83 -16.62
CA LEU A 31 -4.08 -11.56 -17.24
C LEU A 31 -3.59 -12.75 -16.40
N ARG A 32 -4.11 -12.94 -15.18
CA ARG A 32 -3.66 -13.96 -14.22
C ARG A 32 -2.13 -13.99 -14.05
N PRO A 33 -1.51 -12.83 -13.73
CA PRO A 33 -0.05 -12.77 -13.60
C PRO A 33 0.42 -13.52 -12.36
N ASP A 34 1.61 -14.12 -12.41
CA ASP A 34 2.22 -14.75 -11.24
C ASP A 34 2.64 -13.71 -10.17
N ILE A 35 2.96 -12.49 -10.61
CA ILE A 35 3.43 -11.39 -9.77
C ILE A 35 2.68 -10.10 -10.13
N ILE A 36 2.23 -9.36 -9.12
CA ILE A 36 1.62 -8.03 -9.26
C ILE A 36 2.43 -7.00 -8.48
N LEU A 37 2.79 -5.90 -9.15
CA LEU A 37 3.39 -4.72 -8.54
C LEU A 37 2.33 -3.63 -8.35
N TYR A 38 2.19 -3.15 -7.12
CA TYR A 38 1.32 -2.04 -6.75
C TYR A 38 2.19 -0.86 -6.33
N ASP A 39 2.22 0.18 -7.18
CA ASP A 39 2.90 1.43 -6.88
C ASP A 39 1.91 2.43 -6.25
N GLU A 40 2.07 2.71 -4.96
CA GLU A 40 1.24 3.64 -4.19
C GLU A 40 -0.29 3.41 -4.39
N PRO A 41 -0.80 2.18 -4.15
CA PRO A 41 -2.16 1.80 -4.52
C PRO A 41 -3.24 2.58 -3.75
N THR A 42 -2.91 3.08 -2.56
CA THR A 42 -3.82 3.80 -1.66
C THR A 42 -3.63 5.32 -1.69
N SER A 43 -2.63 5.83 -2.41
CA SER A 43 -2.37 7.27 -2.48
C SER A 43 -3.55 8.06 -3.06
N GLY A 44 -3.87 9.18 -2.41
CA GLY A 44 -4.99 10.06 -2.75
C GLY A 44 -6.37 9.56 -2.30
N LEU A 45 -6.44 8.49 -1.51
CA LEU A 45 -7.69 7.97 -0.93
C LEU A 45 -7.84 8.40 0.53
N ASP A 46 -9.09 8.54 0.96
CA ASP A 46 -9.41 8.67 2.38
C ASP A 46 -9.09 7.37 3.14
N PRO A 47 -8.92 7.40 4.48
CA PRO A 47 -8.53 6.23 5.26
C PRO A 47 -9.45 5.00 5.11
N ILE A 48 -10.76 5.20 4.87
CA ILE A 48 -11.72 4.11 4.70
C ILE A 48 -11.51 3.46 3.33
N ALA A 49 -11.37 4.28 2.28
CA ALA A 49 -11.12 3.78 0.94
C ALA A 49 -9.75 3.09 0.82
N SER A 50 -8.71 3.60 1.50
CA SER A 50 -7.39 2.94 1.59
C SER A 50 -7.50 1.55 2.19
N ASP A 51 -8.17 1.40 3.35
CA ASP A 51 -8.37 0.09 4.00
C ASP A 51 -9.10 -0.90 3.10
N LEU A 52 -10.10 -0.44 2.33
CA LEU A 52 -10.81 -1.27 1.35
C LEU A 52 -9.90 -1.75 0.21
N ILE A 53 -9.01 -0.89 -0.30
CA ILE A 53 -8.04 -1.29 -1.33
C ILE A 53 -7.00 -2.25 -0.77
N SER A 54 -6.46 -1.99 0.42
CA SER A 54 -5.51 -2.87 1.13
C SER A 54 -6.10 -4.28 1.31
N ARG A 55 -7.34 -4.38 1.80
CA ARG A 55 -8.04 -5.68 1.92
C ARG A 55 -8.29 -6.36 0.58
N LEU A 56 -8.59 -5.58 -0.46
CA LEU A 56 -8.79 -6.13 -1.80
C LEU A 56 -7.50 -6.77 -2.33
N ILE A 57 -6.35 -6.11 -2.14
CA ILE A 57 -5.05 -6.65 -2.53
C ILE A 57 -4.77 -7.98 -1.82
N VAL A 58 -4.92 -8.02 -0.49
CA VAL A 58 -4.74 -9.25 0.31
C VAL A 58 -5.70 -10.36 -0.13
N LYS A 59 -6.96 -10.02 -0.40
CA LYS A 59 -7.94 -10.99 -0.89
C LYS A 59 -7.54 -11.57 -2.24
N LEU A 60 -7.16 -10.72 -3.20
CA LEU A 60 -6.78 -11.17 -4.54
C LEU A 60 -5.52 -12.01 -4.52
N GLN A 61 -4.54 -11.65 -3.70
CA GLN A 61 -3.32 -12.42 -3.45
C GLN A 61 -3.68 -13.86 -3.03
N ARG A 62 -4.59 -14.02 -2.07
CA ARG A 62 -5.04 -15.33 -1.57
C ARG A 62 -5.87 -16.10 -2.60
N ASP A 63 -6.82 -15.44 -3.24
CA ASP A 63 -7.78 -16.07 -4.16
C ASP A 63 -7.11 -16.52 -5.46
N LEU A 64 -6.08 -15.79 -5.91
CA LEU A 64 -5.38 -16.03 -7.18
C LEU A 64 -4.03 -16.73 -7.00
N GLY A 65 -3.50 -16.80 -5.78
CA GLY A 65 -2.18 -17.39 -5.50
C GLY A 65 -1.00 -16.59 -6.07
N THR A 66 -1.19 -15.29 -6.29
CA THR A 66 -0.17 -14.41 -6.89
C THR A 66 0.80 -13.87 -5.84
N THR A 67 2.03 -13.58 -6.22
CA THR A 67 2.92 -12.75 -5.40
C THR A 67 2.56 -11.27 -5.56
N SER A 68 2.34 -10.57 -4.44
CA SER A 68 2.00 -9.14 -4.44
C SER A 68 3.15 -8.33 -3.85
N ILE A 69 3.69 -7.40 -4.63
CA ILE A 69 4.71 -6.43 -4.17
C ILE A 69 4.03 -5.07 -4.09
N VAL A 70 4.07 -4.45 -2.91
CA VAL A 70 3.45 -3.13 -2.67
C VAL A 70 4.54 -2.13 -2.32
N ILE A 71 4.57 -1.01 -3.05
CA ILE A 71 5.39 0.16 -2.75
C ILE A 71 4.48 1.17 -2.07
N SER A 72 4.88 1.63 -0.89
CA SER A 72 4.12 2.57 -0.07
C SER A 72 5.06 3.37 0.82
N HIS A 73 4.79 4.66 0.96
CA HIS A 73 5.36 5.51 2.02
C HIS A 73 4.55 5.47 3.33
N ASP A 74 3.33 4.89 3.31
CA ASP A 74 2.53 4.68 4.51
C ASP A 74 2.87 3.32 5.16
N ILE A 75 3.58 3.39 6.28
CA ILE A 75 3.99 2.22 7.07
C ILE A 75 2.80 1.56 7.77
N LYS A 76 1.82 2.35 8.23
CA LYS A 76 0.66 1.81 8.97
C LYS A 76 -0.20 0.95 8.06
N GLU A 77 -0.39 1.37 6.81
CA GLU A 77 -1.06 0.55 5.80
C GLU A 77 -0.22 -0.67 5.39
N SER A 78 1.11 -0.51 5.28
CA SER A 78 2.01 -1.63 4.97
C SER A 78 1.88 -2.78 5.96
N PHE A 79 1.72 -2.49 7.26
CA PHE A 79 1.48 -3.51 8.30
C PHE A 79 0.20 -4.32 8.12
N LYS A 80 -0.78 -3.84 7.36
CA LYS A 80 -2.04 -4.56 7.11
C LYS A 80 -1.95 -5.52 5.94
N ILE A 81 -1.00 -5.29 5.02
CA ILE A 81 -0.92 -5.98 3.74
C ILE A 81 0.24 -6.98 3.72
N ALA A 82 1.38 -6.60 4.28
CA ALA A 82 2.64 -7.28 4.07
C ALA A 82 2.85 -8.48 5.01
N ASP A 83 3.30 -9.59 4.43
CA ASP A 83 3.87 -10.71 5.19
C ASP A 83 5.38 -10.48 5.47
N GLN A 84 6.06 -9.74 4.58
CA GLN A 84 7.47 -9.35 4.65
C GLN A 84 7.62 -7.90 4.18
N MET A 85 8.52 -7.13 4.81
CA MET A 85 8.72 -5.72 4.54
C MET A 85 10.19 -5.42 4.29
N ILE A 86 10.45 -4.64 3.24
CA ILE A 86 11.77 -4.10 2.90
C ILE A 86 11.70 -2.59 3.04
N MET A 87 12.57 -2.03 3.87
CA MET A 87 12.70 -0.58 4.05
C MET A 87 13.95 -0.08 3.35
N LEU A 88 13.76 0.89 2.46
CA LEU A 88 14.84 1.57 1.74
C LEU A 88 15.13 2.92 2.40
N TYR A 89 16.41 3.24 2.55
CA TYR A 89 16.87 4.55 3.01
C TYR A 89 18.16 4.92 2.28
N GLU A 90 18.22 6.12 1.70
CA GLU A 90 19.37 6.61 0.92
C GLU A 90 19.85 5.66 -0.20
N GLY A 91 18.91 4.94 -0.83
CA GLY A 91 19.21 3.99 -1.92
C GLY A 91 19.68 2.62 -1.45
N GLU A 92 19.79 2.39 -0.15
CA GLU A 92 20.21 1.12 0.45
C GLU A 92 19.06 0.41 1.17
N VAL A 93 19.15 -0.92 1.26
CA VAL A 93 18.22 -1.71 2.09
C VAL A 93 18.60 -1.54 3.55
N LEU A 94 17.80 -0.75 4.27
CA LEU A 94 17.97 -0.53 5.71
C LEU A 94 17.53 -1.74 6.53
N ALA A 95 16.44 -2.40 6.11
CA ALA A 95 15.93 -3.60 6.76
C ALA A 95 15.12 -4.45 5.79
N ASP A 96 15.20 -5.77 5.97
CA ASP A 96 14.37 -6.79 5.31
C ASP A 96 13.92 -7.78 6.39
N ALA A 97 12.66 -7.69 6.80
CA ALA A 97 12.13 -8.46 7.93
C ALA A 97 10.60 -8.56 7.91
N GLU A 98 10.04 -9.41 8.77
CA GLU A 98 8.60 -9.44 9.02
C GLU A 98 8.11 -8.14 9.68
N PRO A 99 6.83 -7.75 9.49
CA PRO A 99 6.23 -6.55 10.08
C PRO A 99 6.47 -6.36 11.58
N ASP A 100 6.53 -7.46 12.33
CA ASP A 100 6.70 -7.45 13.77
C ASP A 100 8.09 -6.94 14.22
N PHE A 101 9.11 -7.07 13.38
CA PHE A 101 10.42 -6.47 13.62
C PHE A 101 10.32 -4.94 13.63
N PHE A 102 9.68 -4.35 12.62
CA PHE A 102 9.53 -2.90 12.47
C PHE A 102 8.70 -2.27 13.61
N LYS A 103 7.76 -3.03 14.19
CA LYS A 103 6.98 -2.56 15.35
C LYS A 103 7.80 -2.50 16.65
N LYS A 104 8.82 -3.36 16.80
CA LYS A 104 9.53 -3.60 18.06
C LYS A 104 10.97 -3.07 18.07
N THR A 105 11.56 -2.82 16.91
CA THR A 105 12.96 -2.39 16.80
C THR A 105 13.21 -1.04 17.45
N ASP A 106 14.37 -0.90 18.11
CA ASP A 106 14.85 0.37 18.68
C ASP A 106 15.71 1.19 17.68
N ASN A 107 15.81 0.74 16.42
CA ASN A 107 16.57 1.49 15.41
C ASN A 107 15.95 2.89 15.21
N PRO A 108 16.69 3.97 15.50
CA PRO A 108 16.14 5.33 15.52
C PRO A 108 15.64 5.79 14.14
N LEU A 109 16.28 5.37 13.05
CA LEU A 109 15.82 5.69 11.70
C LEU A 109 14.48 4.99 11.42
N ILE A 110 14.39 3.69 11.70
CA ILE A 110 13.13 2.95 11.50
C ILE A 110 12.01 3.54 12.37
N ARG A 111 12.30 3.89 13.63
CA ARG A 111 11.33 4.54 14.53
C ARG A 111 10.82 5.86 13.99
N ARG A 112 11.69 6.73 13.48
CA ARG A 112 11.26 8.02 12.88
C ARG A 112 10.19 7.82 11.82
N PHE A 113 10.38 6.86 10.91
CA PHE A 113 9.41 6.57 9.87
C PHE A 113 8.13 5.93 10.43
N VAL A 114 8.24 4.94 11.31
CA VAL A 114 7.07 4.25 11.92
C VAL A 114 6.20 5.20 12.72
N ASP A 115 6.83 6.10 13.47
CA ASP A 115 6.16 7.08 14.34
C ASP A 115 5.70 8.33 13.58
N GLY A 116 6.15 8.51 12.33
CA GLY A 116 5.82 9.67 11.51
C GLY A 116 6.45 10.97 12.02
N ILE A 117 7.63 10.88 12.63
CA ILE A 117 8.36 12.04 13.19
C ILE A 117 9.23 12.66 12.08
N SER A 118 8.97 13.93 11.78
CA SER A 118 9.77 14.73 10.81
C SER A 118 11.05 15.28 11.45
N GLU A 119 12.12 15.44 10.67
CA GLU A 119 13.39 16.05 11.11
C GLU A 119 13.21 17.45 11.70
N LEU A 120 12.25 18.22 11.19
CA LEU A 120 11.92 19.57 11.70
C LEU A 120 11.52 19.55 13.19
N ALA A 121 10.92 18.46 13.69
CA ALA A 121 10.51 18.35 15.08
C ALA A 121 11.70 18.13 16.04
N LEU A 122 12.84 17.68 15.54
CA LEU A 122 14.05 17.43 16.34
C LEU A 122 14.96 18.67 16.44
N GLU A 123 14.78 19.65 15.55
CA GLU A 123 15.47 20.94 15.62
C GLU A 123 14.80 21.90 16.61
N GLU A 124 13.50 21.74 16.90
CA GLU A 124 12.77 22.57 17.87
C GLU A 124 13.00 22.16 19.36
N GLU A 125 13.65 21.01 19.60
CA GLU A 125 13.96 20.52 20.95
C GLU A 125 15.41 20.80 21.43
N ASN A 126 16.20 21.57 20.66
CA ASN A 126 17.58 21.97 21.04
C ASN A 126 17.75 23.48 21.24
#